data_AF-A0A2V6GWZ5-F1
#
_entry.id   AF-A0A2V6GWZ5-F1
#
_cell.length_a   1.000
_cell.length_b   1.000
_cell.length_c   1.000
_cell.angle_alpha   90.00
_cell.angle_beta   90.00
_cell.angle_gamma   90.00
#
_symmetry.space_group_name_H-M   'P 1'
#
loop_
_entity.id
_entity.type
_entity.pdbx_description
1 polymer ?
#
loop_
_entity_poly.entity_id
_entity_poly.type
_entity_poly.pdbx_seq_one_letter_code
_entity_poly.pdbx_strand_id
1 'polypeptide(L)'
;MTVDGKITTRDFAPVDFTSPEDKQHLFRQRALADAVMIGHGTLKRDNVRLGLPDDLKEERIKRGQTRGPLRVIVSNEGKIDNHLKIFRSDPAKTGPILIFSTRRMPKEVRAALADKAILHLSDHRDIDLVEMLRTLRRDYKVRRVACEGGPILFRSLLELGLVDELNL
;
A
#
# COMPACT_ATOMS: atom_id res chain seq x y z
N MET A 1 9.19 -6.83 13.71
CA MET A 1 9.82 -8.04 13.10
C MET A 1 10.30 -9.00 14.18
N THR A 2 10.59 -10.27 13.91
CA THR A 2 11.23 -11.14 14.91
C THR A 2 12.66 -10.68 15.19
N VAL A 3 13.21 -11.04 16.35
CA VAL A 3 14.56 -10.63 16.79
C VAL A 3 15.65 -11.09 15.81
N ASP A 4 15.44 -12.21 15.11
CA ASP A 4 16.36 -12.77 14.11
C ASP A 4 16.11 -12.26 12.68
N GLY A 5 15.31 -11.21 12.51
CA GLY A 5 15.18 -10.53 11.23
C GLY A 5 14.02 -10.97 10.34
N LYS A 6 13.11 -11.83 10.82
CA LYS A 6 12.04 -12.41 9.98
C LYS A 6 10.77 -11.60 10.10
N ILE A 7 10.08 -11.47 8.97
CA ILE A 7 8.80 -10.77 8.84
C ILE A 7 7.62 -11.73 8.59
N THR A 8 7.90 -13.04 8.47
CA THR A 8 6.94 -14.11 8.24
C THR A 8 7.59 -15.47 8.57
N THR A 9 6.80 -16.53 8.71
CA THR A 9 7.35 -17.89 8.85
C THR A 9 7.90 -18.41 7.52
N ARG A 10 8.70 -19.48 7.58
CA ARG A 10 9.29 -20.15 6.40
C ARG A 10 8.25 -20.58 5.37
N ASP A 11 7.08 -21.00 5.83
CA ASP A 11 5.95 -21.48 5.02
C ASP A 11 4.92 -20.39 4.71
N PHE A 12 5.21 -19.13 5.05
CA PHE A 12 4.30 -17.99 4.86
C PHE A 12 2.94 -18.16 5.55
N ALA A 13 2.89 -18.93 6.64
CA ALA A 13 1.72 -19.07 7.47
C ALA A 13 1.30 -17.71 8.07
N PRO A 14 0.01 -17.51 8.37
CA PRO A 14 -0.44 -16.37 9.16
C PRO A 14 0.30 -16.32 10.49
N VAL A 15 0.89 -15.17 10.79
CA VAL A 15 1.63 -14.92 12.02
C VAL A 15 1.09 -13.68 12.69
N ASP A 16 1.06 -13.70 14.02
CA ASP A 16 0.79 -12.52 14.83
C ASP A 16 2.04 -12.23 15.68
N PHE A 17 3.03 -11.58 15.07
CA PHE A 17 4.24 -11.14 15.77
C PHE A 17 4.02 -9.85 16.55
N THR A 18 2.91 -9.16 16.31
CA THR A 18 2.67 -7.77 16.71
C THR A 18 1.81 -7.71 17.96
N SER A 19 2.10 -6.80 18.87
CA SER A 19 1.23 -6.54 20.02
C SER A 19 0.06 -5.61 19.62
N PRO A 20 -0.99 -5.50 20.46
CA PRO A 20 -2.05 -4.51 20.27
C PRO A 20 -1.52 -3.07 20.16
N GLU A 21 -0.47 -2.74 20.93
CA GLU A 21 0.18 -1.42 20.94
C GLU A 21 0.91 -1.15 19.63
N ASP A 22 1.64 -2.14 19.09
CA ASP A 22 2.29 -2.04 17.79
C ASP A 22 1.28 -1.83 16.66
N LYS A 23 0.16 -2.58 16.71
CA LYS A 23 -0.94 -2.39 15.76
C LYS A 23 -1.57 -1.00 15.86
N GLN A 24 -1.71 -0.45 17.07
CA GLN A 24 -2.19 0.91 17.25
C GLN A 24 -1.19 1.93 16.72
N HIS A 25 0.11 1.70 16.92
CA HIS A 25 1.18 2.52 16.35
C HIS A 25 1.12 2.52 14.82
N LEU A 26 0.98 1.36 14.17
CA LEU A 26 0.78 1.24 12.73
C LEU A 26 -0.38 2.10 12.23
N PHE A 27 -1.54 2.02 12.90
CA PHE A 27 -2.71 2.83 12.53
C PHE A 27 -2.45 4.33 12.67
N ARG A 28 -1.76 4.76 13.72
CA ARG A 28 -1.37 6.18 13.90
C ARG A 28 -0.44 6.65 12.77
N GLN A 29 0.57 5.86 12.41
CA GLN A 29 1.47 6.19 11.29
C GLN A 29 0.70 6.26 9.96
N ARG A 30 -0.17 5.29 9.68
CA ARG A 30 -1.05 5.32 8.50
C ARG A 30 -1.96 6.54 8.50
N ALA A 31 -2.47 6.95 9.66
CA ALA A 31 -3.35 8.12 9.78
C ALA A 31 -2.63 9.45 9.53
N LEU A 32 -1.31 9.52 9.66
CA LEU A 32 -0.52 10.71 9.33
C LEU A 32 -0.18 10.78 7.83
N ALA A 33 -0.16 9.65 7.12
CA ALA A 33 0.25 9.59 5.72
C ALA A 33 -0.85 10.06 4.74
N ASP A 34 -0.46 10.64 3.62
CA ASP A 34 -1.40 10.95 2.53
C ASP A 34 -1.67 9.71 1.66
N ALA A 35 -0.69 8.80 1.58
CA ALA A 35 -0.82 7.52 0.93
C ALA A 35 -0.24 6.38 1.79
N VAL A 36 -0.86 5.22 1.72
CA VAL A 36 -0.34 3.95 2.24
C VAL A 36 0.00 3.05 1.07
N MET A 37 1.21 2.53 1.04
CA MET A 37 1.77 1.79 -0.08
C MET A 37 2.10 0.35 0.33
N ILE A 38 1.72 -0.60 -0.53
CA ILE A 38 1.98 -2.02 -0.32
C ILE A 38 2.39 -2.74 -1.61
N GLY A 39 3.32 -3.68 -1.50
CA GLY A 39 3.65 -4.62 -2.57
C GLY A 39 2.61 -5.73 -2.71
N HIS A 40 2.35 -6.17 -3.95
CA HIS A 40 1.35 -7.20 -4.25
C HIS A 40 1.50 -8.51 -3.44
N GLY A 41 2.74 -8.98 -3.21
CA GLY A 41 2.97 -10.22 -2.47
C GLY A 41 2.37 -10.20 -1.06
N THR A 42 2.61 -9.11 -0.33
CA THR A 42 2.03 -8.89 1.01
C THR A 42 0.52 -8.67 0.93
N LEU A 43 0.06 -7.87 -0.03
CA LEU A 43 -1.39 -7.66 -0.22
C LEU A 43 -2.15 -8.98 -0.40
N LYS A 44 -1.63 -9.88 -1.24
CA LYS A 44 -2.25 -11.19 -1.52
C LYS A 44 -2.26 -12.07 -0.28
N ARG A 45 -1.12 -12.19 0.40
CA ARG A 45 -0.96 -13.07 1.56
C ARG A 45 -1.75 -12.59 2.77
N ASP A 46 -1.66 -11.31 3.08
CA ASP A 46 -2.21 -10.75 4.32
C ASP A 46 -3.67 -10.29 4.14
N ASN A 47 -4.14 -10.23 2.88
CA ASN A 47 -5.51 -9.89 2.49
C ASN A 47 -6.05 -8.66 3.23
N VAL A 48 -5.23 -7.60 3.26
CA VAL A 48 -5.46 -6.38 4.03
C VAL A 48 -6.49 -5.45 3.38
N ARG A 49 -7.10 -4.56 4.18
CA ARG A 49 -7.98 -3.48 3.70
C ARG A 49 -7.29 -2.13 3.55
N LEU A 50 -6.20 -1.92 4.30
CA LEU A 50 -5.50 -0.64 4.46
C LEU A 50 -6.40 0.53 4.92
N GLY A 51 -7.46 0.24 5.68
CA GLY A 51 -8.34 1.25 6.26
C GLY A 51 -7.87 1.76 7.62
N LEU A 52 -8.57 2.75 8.17
CA LEU A 52 -8.33 3.26 9.52
C LEU A 52 -9.51 2.95 10.45
N PRO A 53 -9.28 2.89 11.77
CA PRO A 53 -10.31 3.08 12.80
C PRO A 53 -11.03 4.43 12.65
N ASP A 54 -12.28 4.54 13.13
CA ASP A 54 -13.10 5.73 12.90
C ASP A 54 -12.61 6.98 13.65
N ASP A 55 -12.08 6.83 14.86
CA ASP A 55 -11.43 7.90 15.62
C ASP A 55 -10.29 8.55 14.81
N LEU A 56 -9.40 7.75 14.23
CA LEU A 56 -8.29 8.25 13.41
C LEU A 56 -8.75 8.88 12.08
N LYS A 57 -9.89 8.44 11.54
CA LYS A 57 -10.50 9.09 10.36
C LYS A 57 -10.99 10.50 10.71
N GLU A 58 -11.65 10.66 11.85
CA GLU A 58 -12.12 11.98 12.30
C GLU A 58 -10.95 12.91 12.61
N GLU A 59 -9.87 12.40 13.21
CA GLU A 59 -8.65 13.19 13.40
C GLU A 59 -8.03 13.67 12.08
N ARG A 60 -8.02 12.83 11.04
CA ARG A 60 -7.55 13.23 9.70
C ARG A 60 -8.39 14.37 9.14
N ILE A 61 -9.71 14.29 9.25
CA ILE A 61 -10.63 15.33 8.79
C ILE A 61 -10.37 16.63 9.55
N LYS A 62 -10.17 16.58 10.87
CA LYS A 62 -9.83 17.75 11.69
C LYS A 62 -8.51 18.41 11.26
N ARG A 63 -7.56 17.65 10.70
CA ARG A 63 -6.31 18.16 10.10
C ARG A 63 -6.45 18.65 8.66
N GLY A 64 -7.66 18.63 8.08
CA GLY A 64 -7.89 18.98 6.69
C GLY A 64 -7.46 17.92 5.67
N GLN A 65 -7.23 16.67 6.11
CA GLN A 65 -6.92 15.53 5.25
C GLN A 65 -8.20 14.79 4.83
N THR A 66 -8.10 13.99 3.78
CA THR A 66 -9.16 13.03 3.40
C THR A 66 -9.38 12.00 4.50
N ARG A 67 -10.61 11.46 4.60
CA ARG A 67 -11.01 10.47 5.63
C ARG A 67 -10.06 9.27 5.69
N GLY A 68 -9.58 8.77 4.56
CA GLY A 68 -8.54 7.74 4.47
C GLY A 68 -7.40 8.15 3.53
N PRO A 69 -6.21 7.56 3.68
CA PRO A 69 -5.10 7.76 2.74
C PRO A 69 -5.41 7.14 1.38
N LEU A 70 -4.70 7.57 0.34
CA LEU A 70 -4.66 6.83 -0.93
C LEU A 70 -4.05 5.45 -0.69
N ARG A 71 -4.68 4.40 -1.21
CA ARG A 71 -4.21 3.02 -1.06
C ARG A 71 -3.47 2.62 -2.34
N VAL A 72 -2.14 2.61 -2.26
CA VAL A 72 -1.24 2.40 -3.39
C VAL A 72 -0.76 0.95 -3.41
N ILE A 73 -1.01 0.26 -4.52
CA ILE A 73 -0.58 -1.12 -4.74
C ILE A 73 0.50 -1.13 -5.81
N VAL A 74 1.64 -1.76 -5.52
CA VAL A 74 2.77 -1.87 -6.44
C VAL A 74 2.93 -3.32 -6.89
N SER A 75 2.90 -3.56 -8.21
CA SER A 75 3.03 -4.90 -8.78
C SER A 75 3.54 -4.88 -10.22
N ASN A 76 4.76 -5.35 -10.50
CA ASN A 76 5.28 -5.35 -11.87
C ASN A 76 4.42 -6.17 -12.84
N GLU A 77 3.94 -7.35 -12.42
CA GLU A 77 3.14 -8.25 -13.27
C GLU A 77 1.63 -8.03 -13.19
N GLY A 78 1.16 -7.27 -12.20
CA GLY A 78 -0.26 -6.93 -12.08
C GLY A 78 -1.20 -8.12 -11.90
N LYS A 79 -0.72 -9.30 -11.49
CA LYS A 79 -1.53 -10.52 -11.21
C LYS A 79 -2.32 -10.41 -9.91
N ILE A 80 -3.13 -9.35 -9.79
CA ILE A 80 -3.86 -8.98 -8.58
C ILE A 80 -5.26 -9.58 -8.61
N ASP A 81 -5.61 -10.34 -7.57
CA ASP A 81 -6.97 -10.86 -7.38
C ASP A 81 -7.92 -9.73 -6.97
N ASN A 82 -8.94 -9.48 -7.79
CA ASN A 82 -9.92 -8.42 -7.57
C ASN A 82 -10.97 -8.75 -6.48
N HIS A 83 -10.91 -9.94 -5.88
CA HIS A 83 -11.75 -10.40 -4.79
C HIS A 83 -11.15 -10.15 -3.40
N LEU A 84 -9.91 -9.61 -3.32
CA LEU A 84 -9.25 -9.26 -2.06
C LEU A 84 -10.04 -8.21 -1.26
N LYS A 85 -9.89 -8.22 0.07
CA LYS A 85 -10.65 -7.35 0.99
C LYS A 85 -10.46 -5.86 0.72
N ILE A 86 -9.31 -5.45 0.17
CA ILE A 86 -9.05 -4.07 -0.22
C ILE A 86 -10.09 -3.53 -1.22
N PHE A 87 -10.52 -4.37 -2.16
CA PHE A 87 -11.49 -4.01 -3.22
C PHE A 87 -12.95 -4.13 -2.79
N ARG A 88 -13.22 -4.74 -1.64
CA ARG A 88 -14.57 -4.83 -1.04
C ARG A 88 -14.87 -3.66 -0.10
N SER A 89 -13.88 -2.82 0.16
CA SER A 89 -13.99 -1.69 1.08
C SER A 89 -14.52 -0.47 0.33
N ASP A 90 -15.53 0.19 0.89
CA ASP A 90 -16.07 1.44 0.35
C ASP A 90 -14.96 2.51 0.21
N PRO A 91 -14.62 2.94 -1.02
CA PRO A 91 -13.59 3.95 -1.25
C PRO A 91 -13.90 5.28 -0.57
N ALA A 92 -15.18 5.64 -0.38
CA ALA A 92 -15.55 6.87 0.34
C ALA A 92 -15.15 6.81 1.82
N LYS A 93 -15.08 5.61 2.40
CA LYS A 93 -14.71 5.38 3.81
C LYS A 93 -13.23 5.08 4.01
N THR A 94 -12.58 4.49 3.01
CA THR A 94 -11.21 3.94 3.14
C THR A 94 -10.17 4.62 2.26
N GLY A 95 -10.59 5.48 1.34
CA GLY A 95 -9.74 6.19 0.38
C GLY A 95 -9.68 5.50 -0.98
N PRO A 96 -9.29 6.22 -2.06
CA PRO A 96 -9.16 5.66 -3.40
C PRO A 96 -8.07 4.58 -3.47
N ILE A 97 -8.13 3.71 -4.48
CA ILE A 97 -7.09 2.73 -4.77
C ILE A 97 -6.34 3.16 -6.04
N LEU A 98 -5.02 3.21 -5.96
CA LEU A 98 -4.12 3.39 -7.09
C LEU A 98 -3.30 2.12 -7.27
N ILE A 99 -3.22 1.63 -8.50
CA ILE A 99 -2.39 0.46 -8.82
C ILE A 99 -1.31 0.89 -9.80
N PHE A 100 -0.07 0.85 -9.35
CA PHE A 100 1.09 1.01 -10.21
C PHE A 100 1.54 -0.38 -10.68
N SER A 101 1.57 -0.54 -11.99
CA SER A 101 1.94 -1.79 -12.65
C SER A 101 2.57 -1.52 -14.01
N THR A 102 2.89 -2.58 -14.74
CA THR A 102 3.37 -2.48 -16.11
C THR A 102 2.32 -3.00 -17.08
N ARG A 103 2.53 -2.79 -18.39
CA ARG A 103 1.72 -3.42 -19.45
C ARG A 103 1.84 -4.95 -19.49
N ARG A 104 2.61 -5.59 -18.61
CA ARG A 104 2.58 -7.04 -18.39
C ARG A 104 1.34 -7.49 -17.61
N MET A 105 0.62 -6.56 -16.95
CA MET A 105 -0.67 -6.85 -16.31
C MET A 105 -1.65 -7.48 -17.30
N PRO A 106 -2.23 -8.67 -17.04
CA PRO A 106 -3.19 -9.31 -17.94
C PRO A 106 -4.38 -8.39 -18.25
N LYS A 107 -4.88 -8.42 -19.50
CA LYS A 107 -5.97 -7.54 -19.94
C LYS A 107 -7.26 -7.79 -19.15
N GLU A 108 -7.50 -9.04 -18.80
CA GLU A 108 -8.63 -9.51 -18.02
C GLU A 108 -8.59 -8.92 -16.60
N VAL A 109 -7.40 -8.88 -15.99
CA VAL A 109 -7.20 -8.27 -14.67
C VAL A 109 -7.41 -6.76 -14.72
N ARG A 110 -6.96 -6.08 -15.79
CA ARG A 110 -7.24 -4.64 -15.98
C ARG A 110 -8.73 -4.37 -16.06
N ALA A 111 -9.44 -5.11 -16.90
CA ALA A 111 -10.88 -4.98 -17.06
C ALA A 111 -11.60 -5.22 -15.72
N ALA A 112 -11.19 -6.25 -14.99
CA ALA A 112 -11.79 -6.62 -13.72
C ALA A 112 -11.48 -5.65 -12.56
N LEU A 113 -10.54 -4.72 -12.74
CA LEU A 113 -10.13 -3.70 -11.78
C LEU A 113 -10.48 -2.27 -12.22
N ALA A 114 -10.96 -2.06 -13.45
CA ALA A 114 -11.21 -0.74 -14.04
C ALA A 114 -12.14 0.13 -13.19
N ASP A 115 -13.20 -0.45 -12.63
CA ASP A 115 -14.17 0.26 -11.79
C ASP A 115 -13.78 0.30 -10.29
N LYS A 116 -12.67 -0.36 -9.92
CA LYS A 116 -12.24 -0.54 -8.53
C LYS A 116 -11.01 0.27 -8.16
N ALA A 117 -10.18 0.63 -9.15
CA ALA A 117 -8.92 1.32 -8.94
C ALA A 117 -8.49 2.11 -10.17
N ILE A 118 -7.71 3.16 -9.94
CA ILE A 118 -7.04 3.88 -11.02
C ILE A 118 -5.74 3.14 -11.35
N LEU A 119 -5.58 2.74 -12.61
CA LEU A 119 -4.43 1.98 -13.08
C LEU A 119 -3.39 2.91 -13.71
N HIS A 120 -2.17 2.90 -13.15
CA HIS A 120 -0.98 3.51 -13.73
C HIS A 120 -0.12 2.41 -14.33
N LEU A 121 -0.10 2.32 -15.66
CA LEU A 121 0.58 1.26 -16.40
C LEU A 121 1.80 1.81 -17.14
N SER A 122 2.99 1.38 -16.74
CA SER A 122 4.24 1.66 -17.43
C SER A 122 4.49 0.69 -18.59
N ASP A 123 5.13 1.17 -19.65
CA ASP A 123 5.59 0.32 -20.77
C ASP A 123 6.95 -0.36 -20.47
N HIS A 124 7.60 0.00 -19.36
CA HIS A 124 8.82 -0.67 -18.90
C HIS A 124 8.53 -2.07 -18.32
N ARG A 125 9.59 -2.88 -18.20
CA ARG A 125 9.49 -4.24 -17.64
C ARG A 125 9.14 -4.26 -16.16
N ASP A 126 9.63 -3.25 -15.44
CA ASP A 126 9.48 -3.05 -14.01
C ASP A 126 9.06 -1.61 -13.73
N ILE A 127 8.40 -1.38 -12.61
CA ILE A 127 7.95 -0.05 -12.20
C ILE A 127 9.15 0.80 -11.77
N ASP A 128 9.28 1.99 -12.34
CA ASP A 128 10.17 3.03 -11.81
C ASP A 128 9.55 3.62 -10.54
N LEU A 129 10.10 3.27 -9.39
CA LEU A 129 9.62 3.74 -8.09
C LEU A 129 9.82 5.26 -7.91
N VAL A 130 10.86 5.85 -8.51
CA VAL A 130 11.11 7.28 -8.44
C VAL A 130 10.02 8.03 -9.20
N GLU A 131 9.71 7.61 -10.43
CA GLU A 131 8.65 8.24 -11.21
C GLU A 131 7.25 7.98 -10.63
N MET A 132 7.01 6.81 -10.05
CA MET A 132 5.79 6.54 -9.29
C MET A 132 5.61 7.54 -8.14
N LEU A 133 6.64 7.75 -7.31
CA LEU A 133 6.57 8.71 -6.20
C LEU A 133 6.40 10.15 -6.70
N ARG A 134 7.05 10.53 -7.82
CA ARG A 134 6.82 11.83 -8.48
C ARG A 134 5.38 11.99 -8.95
N THR A 135 4.79 10.94 -9.53
CA THR A 135 3.38 10.91 -9.94
C THR A 135 2.45 11.09 -8.74
N LEU A 136 2.69 10.39 -7.63
CA LEU A 136 1.94 10.59 -6.38
C LEU A 136 2.04 12.04 -5.88
N ARG A 137 3.23 12.63 -5.92
CA ARG A 137 3.45 14.02 -5.49
C ARG A 137 2.75 15.03 -6.41
N ARG A 138 2.91 14.89 -7.72
CA ARG A 138 2.45 15.83 -8.73
C ARG A 138 0.93 15.80 -8.89
N ASP A 139 0.37 14.60 -9.07
CA ASP A 139 -1.00 14.41 -9.54
C ASP A 139 -1.97 14.21 -8.36
N TYR A 140 -1.49 13.64 -7.26
CA TYR A 140 -2.30 13.33 -6.07
C TYR A 140 -1.95 14.18 -4.85
N LYS A 141 -0.98 15.08 -4.98
CA LYS A 141 -0.49 15.99 -3.91
C LYS A 141 0.00 15.25 -2.65
N VAL A 142 0.39 13.99 -2.78
CA VAL A 142 0.94 13.18 -1.69
C VAL A 142 2.24 13.79 -1.20
N ARG A 143 2.34 14.04 0.11
CA ARG A 143 3.55 14.54 0.78
C ARG A 143 4.18 13.49 1.69
N ARG A 144 3.37 12.62 2.30
CA ARG A 144 3.84 11.51 3.14
C ARG A 144 3.29 10.17 2.65
N VAL A 145 4.19 9.21 2.42
CA VAL A 145 3.84 7.83 2.07
C VAL A 145 4.22 6.90 3.23
N ALA A 146 3.26 6.15 3.76
CA ALA A 146 3.55 5.04 4.66
C ALA A 146 3.74 3.76 3.83
N CYS A 147 4.97 3.25 3.73
CA CYS A 147 5.23 1.96 3.11
C CYS A 147 5.04 0.84 4.14
N GLU A 148 4.00 0.02 3.98
CA GLU A 148 3.71 -1.11 4.88
C GLU A 148 4.24 -2.45 4.33
N GLY A 149 5.29 -2.38 3.51
CA GLY A 149 5.98 -3.54 2.93
C GLY A 149 5.41 -3.95 1.57
N GLY A 150 5.64 -5.13 1.00
CA GLY A 150 6.42 -6.26 1.46
C GLY A 150 7.93 -6.15 1.25
N PRO A 151 8.65 -7.23 1.57
CA PRO A 151 10.12 -7.22 1.68
C PRO A 151 10.80 -6.75 0.40
N ILE A 152 10.27 -7.15 -0.77
CA ILE A 152 10.83 -6.78 -2.07
C ILE A 152 10.65 -5.28 -2.34
N LEU A 153 9.45 -4.74 -2.10
CA LEU A 153 9.17 -3.32 -2.30
C LEU A 153 9.99 -2.47 -1.33
N PHE A 154 10.00 -2.85 -0.05
CA PHE A 154 10.74 -2.15 0.98
C PHE A 154 12.24 -2.14 0.70
N ARG A 155 12.82 -3.29 0.31
CA ARG A 155 14.22 -3.39 -0.13
C ARG A 155 14.50 -2.46 -1.31
N SER A 156 13.63 -2.44 -2.31
CA SER A 156 13.82 -1.60 -3.51
C SER A 156 13.82 -0.10 -3.16
N LEU A 157 12.97 0.33 -2.23
CA LEU A 157 12.96 1.72 -1.75
C LEU A 157 14.27 2.06 -1.02
N LEU A 158 14.78 1.15 -0.18
CA LEU A 158 16.05 1.34 0.52
C LEU A 158 17.23 1.42 -0.44
N GLU A 159 17.33 0.49 -1.40
CA GLU A 159 18.42 0.46 -2.38
C GLU A 159 18.44 1.72 -3.27
N LEU A 160 17.28 2.35 -3.49
CA LEU A 160 17.15 3.60 -4.24
C LEU A 160 17.28 4.86 -3.37
N GLY A 161 17.49 4.73 -2.06
CA GLY A 161 17.59 5.87 -1.14
C GLY A 161 16.28 6.67 -1.00
N LEU A 162 15.13 5.99 -1.13
CA LEU A 162 13.79 6.60 -1.12
C LEU A 162 13.08 6.51 0.24
N VAL A 163 13.81 6.19 1.31
CA VAL A 163 13.26 6.03 2.66
C VAL A 163 13.85 7.11 3.56
N ASP A 164 13.00 7.99 4.08
CA ASP A 164 13.39 9.06 5.00
C ASP A 164 13.42 8.60 6.46
N GLU A 165 12.45 7.76 6.85
CA GLU A 165 12.22 7.30 8.23
C GLU A 165 11.91 5.80 8.26
N LEU A 166 12.34 5.14 9.32
CA LEU A 166 12.09 3.71 9.54
C LEU A 166 11.48 3.47 10.93
N ASN A 167 10.37 2.73 10.96
CA ASN A 167 9.73 2.24 12.19
C ASN A 167 9.88 0.70 12.21
N LEU A 168 10.57 0.15 13.21
CA LEU A 168 10.91 -1.28 13.33
C LEU A 168 10.31 -1.95 14.57
#